data_AF-A0A934NAH2-F1
#
_entry.id   AF-A0A934NAH2-F1
#
_cell.length_a   1.000
_cell.length_b   1.000
_cell.length_c   1.000
_cell.angle_alpha   90.00
_cell.angle_beta   90.00
_cell.angle_gamma   90.00
#
_symmetry.space_group_name_H-M   'P 1'
#
loop_
_entity.id
_entity.type
_entity.pdbx_description
1 polymer ?
#
loop_
_entity_poly.entity_id
_entity_poly.type
_entity_poly.pdbx_seq_one_letter_code
_entity_poly.pdbx_strand_id
1 'polypeptide(L)'
;MIQETCTRIEQLEDYWTSEIRVRHARRNKIREIDELLNQFEMLNLADEQTIPAELCFRVAGFLRVEGHPLAQRSPDTVAIPDWMEALYDVQDGLMIRFPDDID
;
A
#
# COMPACT_ATOMS: atom_id res chain seq x y z
N MET A 1 -0.58 -28.12 34.79
CA MET A 1 0.27 -28.68 33.73
C MET A 1 -0.42 -28.76 32.36
N ILE A 2 -1.69 -29.16 32.22
CA ILE A 2 -2.41 -29.10 30.91
C ILE A 2 -2.90 -27.68 30.57
N GLN A 3 -3.38 -26.92 31.56
CA GLN A 3 -3.90 -25.56 31.35
C GLN A 3 -2.85 -24.55 30.85
N GLU A 4 -1.60 -24.68 31.28
CA GLU A 4 -0.50 -23.81 30.83
C GLU A 4 -0.11 -24.06 29.38
N THR A 5 -0.18 -25.32 28.92
CA THR A 5 0.12 -25.68 27.52
C THR A 5 -0.97 -25.21 26.57
N CYS A 6 -2.25 -25.29 26.98
CA CYS A 6 -3.37 -24.80 26.17
C CYS A 6 -3.33 -23.27 25.97
N THR A 7 -3.05 -22.49 27.02
CA THR A 7 -2.91 -21.03 26.90
C THR A 7 -1.68 -20.64 26.07
N ARG A 8 -0.59 -21.41 26.15
CA ARG A 8 0.60 -21.21 25.31
C ARG A 8 0.30 -21.44 23.82
N ILE A 9 -0.49 -22.47 23.49
CA ILE A 9 -0.88 -22.80 22.11
C ILE A 9 -1.83 -21.74 21.55
N GLU A 10 -2.85 -21.32 22.28
CA GLU A 10 -3.77 -20.24 21.85
C GLU A 10 -3.02 -18.93 21.57
N GLN A 11 -2.08 -18.53 22.44
CA GLN A 11 -1.26 -17.33 22.23
C GLN A 11 -0.37 -17.43 20.98
N LEU A 12 0.16 -18.62 20.70
CA LEU A 12 0.94 -18.89 19.49
C LEU A 12 0.05 -18.83 18.25
N GLU A 13 -1.12 -19.46 18.26
CA GLU A 13 -2.08 -19.42 17.14
C GLU A 13 -2.57 -18.01 16.84
N ASP A 14 -2.86 -17.21 17.87
CA ASP A 14 -3.23 -15.79 17.72
C ASP A 14 -2.09 -14.97 17.11
N TYR A 15 -0.85 -15.21 17.54
CA TYR A 15 0.34 -14.58 16.99
C TYR A 15 0.53 -14.93 15.51
N TRP A 16 0.52 -16.22 15.14
CA TRP A 16 0.65 -16.67 13.75
C TRP A 16 -0.47 -16.11 12.86
N THR A 17 -1.71 -16.09 13.36
CA THR A 17 -2.85 -15.54 12.63
C THR A 17 -2.73 -14.03 12.46
N SER A 18 -2.13 -13.32 13.43
CA SER A 18 -1.85 -11.88 13.32
C SER A 18 -0.76 -11.59 12.28
N GLU A 19 0.34 -12.34 12.29
CA GLU A 19 1.44 -12.19 11.32
C GLU A 19 0.99 -12.49 9.89
N ILE A 20 0.24 -13.58 9.70
CA ILE A 20 -0.33 -13.95 8.40
C ILE A 20 -1.24 -12.82 7.90
N ARG A 21 -2.13 -12.28 8.76
CA ARG A 21 -3.01 -11.16 8.40
C ARG A 21 -2.22 -9.91 8.00
N VAL A 22 -1.18 -9.55 8.74
CA VAL A 22 -0.31 -8.41 8.44
C VAL A 22 0.40 -8.60 7.10
N ARG A 23 0.97 -9.79 6.84
CA ARG A 23 1.63 -10.11 5.57
C ARG A 23 0.65 -10.08 4.38
N HIS A 24 -0.56 -10.61 4.55
CA HIS A 24 -1.58 -10.54 3.50
C HIS A 24 -2.03 -9.10 3.24
N ALA A 25 -2.24 -8.30 4.28
CA ALA A 25 -2.57 -6.89 4.13
C ALA A 25 -1.47 -6.13 3.37
N ARG A 26 -0.19 -6.37 3.70
CA ARG A 26 0.96 -5.78 2.97
C ARG A 26 0.97 -6.18 1.50
N ARG A 27 0.86 -7.48 1.20
CA ARG A 27 0.84 -7.97 -0.20
C ARG A 27 -0.31 -7.38 -1.00
N ASN A 28 -1.47 -7.20 -0.38
CA ASN A 28 -2.61 -6.57 -1.03
C ASN A 28 -2.35 -5.08 -1.32
N LYS A 29 -1.73 -4.35 -0.38
CA LYS A 29 -1.31 -2.95 -0.61
C LYS A 29 -0.30 -2.82 -1.73
N ILE A 30 0.74 -3.67 -1.77
CA ILE A 30 1.74 -3.66 -2.84
C ILE A 30 1.06 -3.91 -4.19
N ARG A 31 0.18 -4.90 -4.28
CA ARG A 31 -0.58 -5.16 -5.52
C ARG A 31 -1.42 -3.96 -5.96
N GLU A 32 -2.09 -3.29 -5.01
CA GLU A 32 -2.88 -2.10 -5.31
C GLU A 32 -2.00 -0.93 -5.81
N ILE A 33 -0.81 -0.75 -5.23
CA ILE A 33 0.17 0.23 -5.72
C ILE A 33 0.61 -0.11 -7.14
N ASP A 34 0.98 -1.36 -7.41
CA ASP A 34 1.42 -1.80 -8.74
C ASP A 34 0.33 -1.56 -9.81
N GLU A 35 -0.94 -1.83 -9.47
CA GLU A 35 -2.08 -1.56 -10.35
C GLU A 35 -2.29 -0.06 -10.62
N LEU A 36 -2.09 0.79 -9.61
CA LEU A 36 -2.19 2.25 -9.76
C LEU A 36 -1.03 2.81 -10.58
N LEU A 37 0.20 2.37 -10.29
CA LEU A 37 1.41 2.75 -11.02
C LEU A 37 1.27 2.41 -12.50
N ASN A 38 0.86 1.18 -12.83
CA ASN A 38 0.67 0.77 -14.22
C ASN A 38 -0.34 1.66 -14.96
N GLN A 39 -1.43 2.08 -14.31
CA GLN A 39 -2.40 3.01 -14.92
C GLN A 39 -1.81 4.40 -15.16
N PHE A 40 -1.04 4.94 -14.21
CA PHE A 40 -0.35 6.22 -14.38
C PHE A 40 0.75 6.15 -15.44
N GLU A 41 1.52 5.06 -15.49
CA GLU A 41 2.54 4.82 -16.52
C GLU A 41 1.92 4.76 -17.91
N MET A 42 0.78 4.10 -18.08
CA MET A 42 0.05 4.08 -19.35
C MET A 42 -0.40 5.48 -19.80
N LEU A 43 -0.91 6.30 -18.88
CA LEU A 43 -1.29 7.68 -19.18
C LEU A 43 -0.06 8.52 -19.54
N ASN A 44 1.02 8.37 -18.78
CA ASN A 44 2.28 9.07 -19.03
C ASN A 44 2.90 8.69 -20.40
N LEU A 45 2.86 7.40 -20.75
CA LEU A 45 3.35 6.89 -22.05
C LEU A 45 2.52 7.42 -23.22
N ALA A 46 1.21 7.61 -23.01
CA ALA A 46 0.30 8.19 -24.00
C ALA A 46 0.38 9.73 -24.08
N ASP A 47 1.25 10.37 -23.28
CA ASP A 47 1.35 11.84 -23.15
C ASP A 47 0.00 12.48 -22.77
N GLU A 48 -0.83 11.74 -22.02
CA GLU A 48 -2.13 12.20 -21.58
C GLU A 48 -1.96 13.22 -20.44
N GLN A 49 -2.48 14.42 -20.63
CA GLN A 49 -2.41 15.46 -19.60
C GLN A 49 -3.59 15.39 -18.62
N THR A 50 -4.63 14.61 -18.95
CA THR A 50 -5.85 14.51 -18.13
C THR A 50 -5.93 13.15 -17.47
N ILE A 51 -6.00 13.15 -16.14
CA ILE A 51 -6.17 11.93 -15.34
C ILE A 51 -7.67 11.64 -15.21
N PRO A 52 -8.13 10.41 -15.48
CA PRO A 52 -9.51 10.02 -15.22
C PRO A 52 -9.90 10.26 -13.75
N ALA A 53 -11.06 10.87 -13.51
CA ALA A 53 -11.49 11.24 -12.16
C ALA A 53 -11.51 10.05 -11.19
N GLU A 54 -11.96 8.87 -11.65
CA GLU A 54 -11.95 7.64 -10.85
C GLU A 54 -10.55 7.27 -10.37
N LEU A 55 -9.56 7.30 -11.26
CA LEU A 55 -8.16 7.01 -10.92
C LEU A 55 -7.63 8.03 -9.90
N CYS A 56 -7.96 9.31 -10.11
CA CYS A 56 -7.59 10.39 -9.20
C CYS A 56 -8.16 10.19 -7.78
N PHE A 57 -9.45 9.82 -7.68
CA PHE A 57 -10.07 9.53 -6.38
C PHE A 57 -9.50 8.28 -5.71
N ARG A 58 -9.21 7.23 -6.49
CA ARG A 58 -8.60 6.00 -5.97
C ARG A 58 -7.23 6.28 -5.38
N VAL A 59 -6.34 6.94 -6.12
CA VAL A 59 -4.98 7.24 -5.63
C VAL A 59 -5.02 8.21 -4.43
N ALA A 60 -5.87 9.24 -4.47
CA ALA A 60 -5.99 10.19 -3.36
C ALA A 60 -6.54 9.53 -2.10
N GLY A 61 -7.51 8.61 -2.24
CA GLY A 61 -8.04 7.80 -1.15
C GLY A 61 -6.97 6.89 -0.55
N PHE A 62 -6.23 6.18 -1.39
CA PHE A 62 -5.14 5.31 -0.98
C PHE A 62 -4.05 6.07 -0.21
N LEU A 63 -3.54 7.17 -0.78
CA LEU A 63 -2.51 8.00 -0.15
C LEU A 63 -2.99 8.64 1.17
N ARG A 64 -4.29 8.94 1.29
CA ARG A 64 -4.87 9.44 2.54
C ARG A 64 -4.84 8.39 3.64
N VAL A 65 -5.15 7.13 3.31
CA VAL A 65 -5.09 6.01 4.27
C VAL A 65 -3.65 5.77 4.73
N GLU A 66 -2.68 5.90 3.82
CA GLU A 66 -1.26 5.77 4.14
C GLU A 66 -0.65 7.04 4.77
N GLY A 67 -1.42 8.12 4.89
CA GLY A 67 -1.00 9.36 5.54
C GLY A 67 -0.01 10.21 4.73
N HIS A 68 0.06 10.00 3.41
CA HIS A 68 0.98 10.75 2.55
C HIS A 68 0.52 12.21 2.37
N PRO A 69 1.41 13.22 2.49
CA PRO A 69 1.04 14.64 2.47
C PRO A 69 0.40 15.07 1.14
N LEU A 70 0.75 14.41 0.04
CA LEU A 70 0.19 14.71 -1.28
C LEU A 70 -1.34 14.53 -1.33
N ALA A 71 -1.93 13.65 -0.50
CA ALA A 71 -3.37 13.43 -0.43
C ALA A 71 -4.18 14.64 0.11
N GLN A 72 -3.49 15.67 0.62
CA GLN A 72 -4.09 16.93 1.07
C GLN A 72 -4.21 17.96 -0.06
N ARG A 73 -3.51 17.75 -1.18
CA ARG A 73 -3.62 18.61 -2.37
C ARG A 73 -4.92 18.33 -3.10
N SER A 74 -5.41 19.34 -3.83
CA SER A 74 -6.56 19.14 -4.73
C SER A 74 -6.16 18.17 -5.84
N PRO A 75 -6.89 17.07 -6.08
CA PRO A 75 -6.48 16.05 -7.04
C PRO A 75 -6.22 16.58 -8.44
N ASP A 76 -7.02 17.57 -8.88
CA ASP A 76 -6.92 18.22 -10.19
C ASP A 76 -5.64 19.05 -10.38
N THR A 77 -4.88 19.30 -9.31
CA THR A 77 -3.67 20.13 -9.32
C THR A 77 -2.37 19.33 -9.26
N VAL A 78 -2.49 17.99 -9.24
CA VAL A 78 -1.35 17.08 -9.11
C VAL A 78 -1.10 16.43 -10.46
N ALA A 79 0.13 16.57 -10.96
CA ALA A 79 0.55 15.98 -12.22
C ALA A 79 0.76 14.46 -12.09
N ILE A 80 0.71 13.74 -13.21
CA ILE A 80 0.96 12.28 -13.23
C ILE A 80 2.29 11.91 -12.56
N PRO A 81 3.43 12.59 -12.80
CA PRO A 81 4.69 12.26 -12.15
C PRO A 81 4.63 12.39 -10.63
N ASP A 82 3.95 13.42 -10.10
CA ASP A 82 3.80 13.62 -8.66
C ASP A 82 2.99 12.49 -8.00
N TRP A 83 1.97 11.96 -8.69
CA TRP A 83 1.22 10.78 -8.22
C TRP A 83 2.08 9.53 -8.20
N MET A 84 2.88 9.31 -9.24
CA MET A 84 3.79 8.18 -9.33
C MET A 84 4.86 8.23 -8.23
N GLU A 85 5.48 9.39 -8.02
CA GLU A 85 6.48 9.61 -6.95
C GLU A 85 5.90 9.25 -5.57
N ALA A 86 4.70 9.75 -5.25
CA ALA A 86 4.05 9.43 -3.99
C ALA A 86 3.71 7.94 -3.82
N LEU A 87 3.38 7.24 -4.90
CA LEU A 87 3.14 5.80 -4.86
C LEU A 87 4.44 5.01 -4.60
N TYR A 88 5.55 5.41 -5.23
CA TYR A 88 6.86 4.83 -4.94
C TYR A 88 7.31 5.10 -3.51
N ASP A 89 7.12 6.31 -2.98
CA ASP A 89 7.44 6.66 -1.59
C ASP A 89 6.71 5.75 -0.59
N VAL A 90 5.42 5.51 -0.82
CA VAL A 90 4.63 4.60 0.00
C VAL A 90 5.11 3.16 -0.15
N GLN A 91 5.41 2.71 -1.37
CA GLN A 91 5.93 1.37 -1.64
C GLN A 91 7.26 1.12 -0.92
N ASP A 92 8.19 2.06 -0.99
CA ASP A 92 9.48 2.02 -0.30
C ASP A 92 9.29 1.96 1.22
N GLY A 93 8.35 2.74 1.76
CA GLY A 93 7.96 2.66 3.17
C GLY A 93 7.44 1.28 3.58
N LEU A 94 6.71 0.59 2.69
CA LEU A 94 6.25 -0.79 2.90
C LEU A 94 7.35 -1.84 2.76
N MET A 95 8.42 -1.54 2.00
CA MET A 95 9.60 -2.40 1.88
C MET A 95 10.54 -2.28 3.10
N ILE A 96 10.79 -1.07 3.60
CA ILE A 96 11.73 -0.82 4.72
C ILE A 96 11.20 -1.37 6.05
N ARG A 97 9.88 -1.35 6.27
CA ARG A 97 9.27 -1.76 7.55
C ARG A 97 9.35 -3.27 7.85
N PHE A 98 9.83 -4.09 6.91
CA PHE A 98 9.94 -5.55 7.07
C PHE A 98 11.20 -6.08 6.36
N PRO A 99 12.39 -6.03 6.99
CA PRO A 99 13.61 -6.65 6.45
C PRO A 99 13.58 -8.19 6.45
N ASP A 100 12.51 -8.82 6.94
CA ASP A 100 12.45 -10.28 7.18
C ASP A 100 12.03 -11.12 5.95
N ASP A 101 12.07 -10.57 4.73
CA ASP A 101 11.90 -11.34 3.48
C ASP A 101 13.25 -11.85 2.92
N ILE A 102 14.29 -11.97 3.76
CA ILE A 102 15.49 -12.77 3.46
C ILE A 102 15.36 -14.09 4.23
N ASP A 103 14.75 -15.08 3.57
CA ASP A 103 14.85 -16.50 3.92
C ASP A 103 15.97 -17.15 3.10
#